data_AF-A0A7G3ZNC6-F1
#
_entry.id   AF-A0A7G3ZNC6-F1
#
_cell.length_a   1.000
_cell.length_b   1.000
_cell.length_c   1.000
_cell.angle_alpha   90.00
_cell.angle_beta   90.00
_cell.angle_gamma   90.00
#
_symmetry.space_group_name_H-M   'P 1'
#
loop_
_entity.id
_entity.type
_entity.pdbx_description
1 polymer ?
#
loop_
_entity_poly.entity_id
_entity_poly.type
_entity_poly.pdbx_seq_one_letter_code
_entity_poly.pdbx_strand_id
1 'polypeptide(L)'
;MARYYCEYCHSYLTHDTLSVRKSHVIGKNHLRIVGNYYRNKAKQEETERVQPRKRQNRNPKTTKNAGIKQPIHCPTNREKRRLNRIARYHRKELQTVGEESLLQKVYDGSPGYSKIFIDGNRLDIGDLVRTSRLPQRANASEPQNNAPTRTRNEVFTPSRQSFTLEPPRILTQWQSTVPKQSLYHEERLLNTVIDESRKRMQTPVISHARKRKN
;
A
#
# COMPACT_ATOMS: atom_id res chain seq x y z
N MET A 1 -34.49 6.17 -31.95
CA MET A 1 -33.31 6.56 -31.16
C MET A 1 -32.64 5.33 -30.58
N ALA A 2 -31.33 5.17 -30.76
CA ALA A 2 -30.57 4.20 -29.97
C ALA A 2 -30.55 4.65 -28.50
N ARG A 3 -30.82 3.73 -27.56
CA ARG A 3 -30.68 3.98 -26.12
C ARG A 3 -29.30 3.49 -25.69
N TYR A 4 -28.60 4.28 -24.90
CA TYR A 4 -27.31 3.88 -24.32
C TYR A 4 -27.53 3.01 -23.09
N TYR A 5 -26.92 1.83 -23.05
CA TYR A 5 -26.86 0.97 -21.87
C TYR A 5 -25.44 0.97 -21.32
N CYS A 6 -25.31 1.24 -20.02
CA CYS A 6 -24.02 1.14 -19.34
C CYS A 6 -23.87 -0.25 -18.73
N GLU A 7 -22.93 -1.04 -19.25
CA GLU A 7 -22.66 -2.41 -18.78
C GLU A 7 -22.22 -2.46 -17.31
N TYR A 8 -21.50 -1.44 -16.84
CA TYR A 8 -21.04 -1.38 -15.45
C TYR A 8 -22.14 -0.98 -14.47
N CYS A 9 -22.97 0.00 -14.83
CA CYS A 9 -24.04 0.49 -13.95
C CYS A 9 -25.34 -0.32 -14.07
N HIS A 10 -25.44 -1.21 -15.05
CA HIS A 10 -26.64 -1.95 -15.40
C HIS A 10 -27.88 -1.07 -15.58
N SER A 11 -27.70 0.11 -16.17
CA SER A 11 -28.75 1.13 -16.30
C SER A 11 -28.84 1.66 -17.73
N TYR A 12 -30.06 1.89 -18.21
CA TYR A 12 -30.33 2.56 -19.48
C TYR A 12 -30.40 4.09 -19.31
N LEU A 13 -29.86 4.82 -20.28
CA LEU A 13 -29.95 6.28 -20.37
C LEU A 13 -31.16 6.66 -21.24
N THR A 14 -31.90 7.68 -20.82
CA THR A 14 -33.13 8.13 -21.50
C THR A 14 -32.85 8.69 -22.90
N HIS A 15 -31.74 9.40 -23.05
CA HIS A 15 -31.28 9.97 -24.32
C HIS A 15 -29.79 9.71 -24.49
N ASP A 16 -29.41 9.22 -25.66
CA ASP A 16 -28.01 8.99 -26.02
C ASP A 16 -27.42 10.20 -26.75
N THR A 17 -27.17 11.26 -26.00
CA THR A 17 -26.41 12.42 -26.50
C THR A 17 -25.01 12.43 -25.87
N LEU A 18 -24.02 12.97 -26.58
CA LEU A 18 -22.64 13.03 -26.10
C LEU A 18 -22.52 13.73 -24.73
N SER A 19 -23.30 14.79 -24.51
CA SER A 19 -23.33 15.51 -23.23
C SER A 19 -23.83 14.63 -22.08
N VAL A 20 -24.96 13.93 -22.27
CA VAL A 20 -25.56 13.07 -21.25
C VAL A 20 -24.68 11.84 -20.98
N ARG A 21 -24.05 11.27 -22.02
CA ARG A 21 -23.11 10.16 -21.86
C ARG A 21 -21.84 10.57 -21.12
N LYS A 22 -21.28 11.74 -21.44
CA LYS A 22 -20.07 12.27 -20.78
C LYS A 22 -20.30 12.55 -19.30
N SER A 23 -21.45 13.13 -18.94
CA SER A 23 -21.80 13.38 -17.54
C SER A 23 -22.03 12.08 -16.75
N HIS A 24 -22.60 11.05 -17.38
CA HIS A 24 -22.75 9.72 -16.79
C HIS A 24 -21.39 9.08 -16.47
N VAL A 25 -20.46 9.05 -17.44
CA VAL A 25 -19.14 8.39 -17.29
C VAL A 25 -18.26 9.08 -16.25
N ILE A 26 -18.33 10.41 -16.15
CA ILE A 26 -17.58 11.19 -15.14
C ILE A 26 -18.30 11.17 -13.77
N GLY A 27 -19.51 10.62 -13.71
CA GLY A 27 -20.31 10.55 -12.49
C GLY A 27 -19.65 9.72 -11.38
N LYS A 28 -19.69 10.23 -10.15
CA LYS A 28 -19.10 9.58 -8.95
C LYS A 28 -19.52 8.12 -8.79
N ASN A 29 -20.80 7.80 -9.04
CA ASN A 29 -21.29 6.43 -8.91
C ASN A 29 -20.71 5.51 -9.98
N HIS A 30 -20.66 5.95 -11.24
CA HIS A 30 -20.05 5.20 -12.33
C HIS A 30 -18.57 4.93 -12.06
N LEU A 31 -17.77 5.95 -11.73
CA LEU A 31 -16.34 5.79 -11.41
C LEU A 31 -16.11 4.83 -10.24
N ARG A 32 -16.95 4.87 -9.21
CA ARG A 32 -16.87 3.93 -8.08
C ARG A 32 -17.15 2.50 -8.52
N ILE A 33 -18.19 2.26 -9.32
CA ILE A 33 -18.57 0.92 -9.78
C ILE A 33 -17.50 0.36 -10.72
N VAL A 34 -17.04 1.16 -11.69
CA VAL A 34 -15.97 0.79 -12.62
C VAL A 34 -14.67 0.50 -11.87
N GLY A 35 -14.29 1.36 -10.94
CA GLY A 35 -13.11 1.14 -10.09
C GLY A 35 -13.22 -0.15 -9.27
N ASN A 36 -14.40 -0.45 -8.72
CA ASN A 36 -14.65 -1.71 -8.01
C ASN A 36 -14.61 -2.93 -8.93
N TYR A 37 -15.17 -2.83 -10.14
CA TYR A 37 -15.15 -3.88 -11.15
C TYR A 37 -13.71 -4.29 -11.48
N TYR A 38 -12.87 -3.33 -11.87
CA TYR A 38 -11.48 -3.63 -12.24
C TYR A 38 -10.64 -4.09 -11.04
N ARG A 39 -10.86 -3.53 -9.84
CA ARG A 39 -10.23 -4.03 -8.60
C ARG A 39 -10.61 -5.48 -8.29
N ASN A 40 -11.85 -5.88 -8.56
CA ASN A 40 -12.30 -7.24 -8.32
C ASN A 40 -11.81 -8.20 -9.40
N LYS A 41 -11.82 -7.79 -10.67
CA LYS A 41 -11.29 -8.58 -11.79
C LYS A 41 -9.80 -8.87 -11.61
N ALA A 42 -8.99 -7.86 -11.28
CA ALA A 42 -7.57 -8.05 -10.98
C ALA A 42 -7.34 -9.03 -9.81
N LYS A 43 -8.16 -8.95 -8.74
CA LYS A 43 -8.10 -9.91 -7.63
C LYS A 43 -8.48 -11.32 -8.05
N GLN A 44 -9.46 -11.48 -8.93
CA GLN A 44 -9.87 -12.80 -9.43
C GLN A 44 -8.72 -13.44 -10.19
N GLU A 45 -8.13 -12.72 -11.15
CA GLU A 45 -6.97 -13.18 -11.93
C GLU A 45 -5.78 -13.57 -11.03
N GLU A 46 -5.49 -12.79 -9.97
CA GLU A 46 -4.45 -13.16 -8.99
C GLU A 46 -4.78 -14.42 -8.17
N THR A 47 -6.07 -14.69 -7.92
CA THR A 47 -6.51 -15.83 -7.10
C THR A 47 -6.76 -17.10 -7.90
N GLU A 48 -7.00 -16.98 -9.20
CA GLU A 48 -7.23 -18.09 -10.12
C GLU A 48 -5.94 -18.89 -10.31
N ARG A 49 -5.68 -19.79 -9.37
CA ARG A 49 -4.60 -20.77 -9.46
C ARG A 49 -4.99 -21.88 -10.42
N VAL A 50 -4.84 -21.65 -11.71
CA VAL A 50 -4.97 -22.70 -12.72
C VAL A 50 -3.78 -23.65 -12.55
N GLN A 51 -4.02 -24.81 -11.94
CA GLN A 51 -3.00 -25.85 -11.85
C GLN A 51 -2.84 -26.51 -13.21
N PRO A 52 -1.60 -26.69 -13.71
CA PRO A 52 -1.39 -27.42 -14.95
C PRO A 52 -1.86 -28.86 -14.79
N ARG A 53 -2.48 -29.41 -15.83
CA ARG A 53 -2.84 -30.83 -15.88
C ARG A 53 -1.58 -31.68 -15.80
N LYS A 54 -1.37 -32.37 -14.67
CA LYS A 54 -0.28 -33.34 -14.51
C LYS A 54 -0.67 -34.64 -15.21
N ARG A 55 0.02 -34.97 -16.31
CA ARG A 55 0.01 -36.31 -16.90
C ARG A 55 0.95 -37.19 -16.09
N GLN A 56 0.40 -38.15 -15.37
CA GLN A 56 1.21 -39.17 -14.69
C GLN A 56 1.65 -40.20 -15.72
N ASN A 57 2.90 -40.14 -16.13
CA ASN A 57 3.51 -41.25 -16.87
C ASN A 57 3.83 -42.38 -15.88
N ARG A 58 3.59 -43.63 -16.28
CA ARG A 58 3.99 -44.80 -15.49
C ARG A 58 5.51 -44.79 -15.37
N ASN A 59 6.02 -44.49 -14.17
CA ASN A 59 7.44 -44.62 -13.91
C ASN A 59 7.84 -46.11 -14.00
N PRO A 60 8.88 -46.47 -14.77
CA PRO A 60 9.46 -47.79 -14.73
C PRO A 60 9.96 -48.06 -13.30
N LYS A 61 9.81 -49.31 -12.83
CA LYS A 61 10.08 -49.74 -11.45
C LYS A 61 11.51 -49.39 -11.02
N THR A 62 11.73 -48.20 -10.45
CA THR A 62 12.97 -47.86 -9.73
C THR A 62 12.90 -48.45 -8.33
N THR A 63 13.12 -49.76 -8.25
CA THR A 63 13.33 -50.48 -6.99
C THR A 63 14.72 -50.16 -6.46
N LYS A 64 14.79 -49.28 -5.44
CA LYS A 64 15.72 -49.23 -4.29
C LYS A 64 15.66 -47.83 -3.64
N ASN A 65 14.56 -47.53 -2.94
CA ASN A 65 14.42 -46.27 -2.20
C ASN A 65 14.99 -46.42 -0.78
N ALA A 66 16.28 -46.13 -0.61
CA ALA A 66 16.95 -46.00 0.69
C ALA A 66 16.76 -44.60 1.33
N GLY A 67 15.71 -43.87 0.96
CA GLY A 67 15.46 -42.50 1.43
C GLY A 67 14.61 -42.47 2.70
N ILE A 68 15.05 -41.69 3.69
CA ILE A 68 14.29 -41.44 4.93
C ILE A 68 13.00 -40.68 4.59
N LYS A 69 11.85 -41.23 4.99
CA LYS A 69 10.54 -40.56 4.84
C LYS A 69 10.53 -39.25 5.63
N GLN A 70 10.27 -38.14 4.96
CA GLN A 70 10.18 -36.82 5.58
C GLN A 70 8.77 -36.58 6.13
N PRO A 71 8.62 -36.08 7.37
CA PRO A 71 7.30 -35.73 7.91
C PRO A 71 6.74 -34.48 7.22
N ILE A 72 5.46 -34.52 6.84
CA ILE A 72 4.76 -33.37 6.25
C ILE A 72 3.97 -32.67 7.36
N HIS A 73 4.27 -31.40 7.60
CA HIS A 73 3.48 -30.58 8.52
C HIS A 73 2.23 -30.02 7.84
N CYS A 74 1.06 -30.30 8.42
CA CYS A 74 -0.23 -29.79 7.98
C CYS A 74 -0.86 -28.96 9.10
N PRO A 75 -0.95 -27.62 8.98
CA PRO A 75 -1.49 -26.76 10.03
C PRO A 75 -3.02 -26.93 10.16
N THR A 76 -3.56 -26.52 11.31
CA THR A 76 -5.03 -26.52 11.53
C THR A 76 -5.72 -25.52 10.60
N ASN A 77 -7.02 -25.72 10.33
CA ASN A 77 -7.80 -24.77 9.52
C ASN A 77 -7.79 -23.33 10.07
N ARG A 78 -7.82 -23.18 11.40
CA ARG A 78 -7.77 -21.88 12.06
C ARG A 78 -6.43 -21.18 11.81
N GLU A 79 -5.34 -21.93 11.94
CA GLU A 79 -3.99 -21.45 11.71
C GLU A 79 -3.74 -21.11 10.24
N LYS A 80 -4.13 -22.00 9.32
CA LYS A 80 -4.07 -21.74 7.87
C LYS A 80 -4.82 -20.46 7.48
N ARG A 81 -6.03 -20.23 8.02
CA ARG A 81 -6.79 -19.00 7.77
C ARG A 81 -6.08 -17.75 8.30
N ARG A 82 -5.46 -17.84 9.48
CA ARG A 82 -4.66 -16.74 10.06
C ARG A 82 -3.44 -16.44 9.19
N LEU A 83 -2.64 -17.45 8.84
CA LEU A 83 -1.45 -17.30 8.00
C LEU A 83 -1.79 -16.72 6.62
N ASN A 84 -2.84 -17.22 5.97
CA ASN A 84 -3.29 -16.67 4.69
C ASN A 84 -3.80 -15.22 4.78
N ARG A 85 -4.33 -14.80 5.93
CA ARG A 85 -4.73 -13.40 6.15
C ARG A 85 -3.49 -12.51 6.27
N ILE A 86 -2.53 -12.92 7.09
CA ILE A 86 -1.27 -12.19 7.29
C ILE A 86 -0.49 -12.08 5.98
N ALA A 87 -0.35 -13.19 5.24
CA ALA A 87 0.36 -13.21 3.96
C ALA A 87 -0.26 -12.27 2.90
N ARG A 88 -1.60 -12.18 2.86
CA ARG A 88 -2.30 -11.23 1.97
C ARG A 88 -2.01 -9.78 2.35
N TYR A 89 -1.99 -9.48 3.64
CA TYR A 89 -1.69 -8.14 4.14
C TYR A 89 -0.25 -7.73 3.82
N HIS A 90 0.73 -8.59 4.14
CA HIS A 90 2.15 -8.34 3.82
C HIS A 90 2.38 -8.14 2.32
N ARG A 91 1.74 -8.96 1.46
CA ARG A 91 1.85 -8.80 0.00
C ARG A 91 1.34 -7.44 -0.46
N LYS A 92 0.20 -7.00 0.08
CA LYS A 92 -0.39 -5.70 -0.27
C LYS A 92 0.51 -4.55 0.19
N GLU A 93 1.03 -4.61 1.41
CA GLU A 93 1.94 -3.58 1.93
C GLU A 93 3.22 -3.50 1.11
N LEU A 94 3.83 -4.62 0.75
CA LEU A 94 5.04 -4.64 -0.08
C LEU A 94 4.82 -3.99 -1.46
N GLN A 95 3.62 -4.11 -2.04
CA GLN A 95 3.27 -3.42 -3.29
C GLN A 95 3.10 -1.91 -3.10
N THR A 96 2.66 -1.46 -1.92
CA THR A 96 2.39 -0.03 -1.64
C THR A 96 3.58 0.73 -1.04
N VAL A 97 4.49 0.04 -0.34
CA VAL A 97 5.60 0.67 0.41
C VAL A 97 6.72 1.17 -0.52
N GLY A 98 6.68 0.87 -1.82
CA GLY A 98 7.69 1.25 -2.81
C GLY A 98 7.75 2.74 -3.19
N GLU A 99 6.97 3.63 -2.57
CA GLU A 99 6.80 5.02 -3.04
C GLU A 99 7.35 6.10 -2.09
N GLU A 100 7.85 5.76 -0.89
CA GLU A 100 8.57 6.75 -0.08
C GLU A 100 9.96 7.00 -0.66
N SER A 101 10.08 8.03 -1.50
CA SER A 101 11.37 8.43 -2.07
C SER A 101 12.28 8.99 -0.96
N LEU A 102 13.15 8.13 -0.38
CA LEU A 102 14.25 8.57 0.48
C LEU A 102 15.03 9.70 -0.17
N LEU A 103 15.19 9.64 -1.50
CA LEU A 103 15.83 10.68 -2.30
C LEU A 103 15.13 12.04 -2.13
N GLN A 104 13.81 12.07 -2.13
CA GLN A 104 13.05 13.29 -1.87
C GLN A 104 13.33 13.86 -0.48
N LYS A 105 13.42 13.00 0.56
CA LYS A 105 13.79 13.43 1.92
C LYS A 105 15.23 13.97 1.99
N VAL A 106 16.18 13.29 1.33
CA VAL A 106 17.61 13.63 1.33
C VAL A 106 17.88 14.97 0.62
N TYR A 107 17.19 15.22 -0.49
CA TYR A 107 17.35 16.45 -1.27
C TYR A 107 16.44 17.58 -0.81
N ASP A 108 15.66 17.40 0.25
CA ASP A 108 14.84 18.48 0.77
C ASP A 108 15.72 19.66 1.21
N GLY A 109 15.34 20.87 0.80
CA GLY A 109 16.13 22.08 0.99
C GLY A 109 17.28 22.30 0.00
N SER A 110 17.57 21.35 -0.90
CA SER A 110 18.57 21.56 -1.96
C SER A 110 18.16 22.66 -2.96
N PRO A 111 19.13 23.37 -3.59
CA PRO A 111 18.81 24.33 -4.63
C PRO A 111 18.10 23.64 -5.80
N GLY A 112 16.94 24.17 -6.20
CA GLY A 112 16.16 23.62 -7.31
C GLY A 112 15.27 22.43 -6.97
N TYR A 113 15.18 21.99 -5.70
CA TYR A 113 14.29 20.92 -5.24
C TYR A 113 12.87 21.06 -5.81
N SER A 114 12.31 22.28 -5.69
CA SER A 114 10.93 22.61 -6.09
C SER A 114 10.65 22.49 -7.59
N LYS A 115 11.69 22.38 -8.43
CA LYS A 115 11.55 22.21 -9.89
C LYS A 115 11.49 20.74 -10.32
N ILE A 116 12.04 19.83 -9.50
CA ILE A 116 12.23 18.41 -9.84
C ILE A 116 11.31 17.53 -9.01
N PHE A 117 11.27 17.72 -7.69
CA PHE A 117 10.56 16.84 -6.76
C PHE A 117 9.10 17.23 -6.50
N ILE A 118 8.67 18.39 -7.01
CA ILE A 118 7.26 18.82 -6.92
C ILE A 118 6.61 18.61 -8.28
N ASP A 119 5.73 17.62 -8.36
CA ASP A 119 5.11 17.22 -9.63
C ASP A 119 4.37 18.36 -10.33
N GLY A 120 3.67 19.21 -9.56
CA GLY A 120 2.95 20.38 -10.12
C GLY A 120 3.84 21.50 -10.68
N ASN A 121 5.16 21.43 -10.44
CA ASN A 121 6.16 22.39 -10.94
C ASN A 121 7.05 21.80 -12.03
N ARG A 122 6.97 20.49 -12.30
CA ARG A 122 7.75 19.84 -13.35
C ARG A 122 7.29 20.28 -14.73
N LEU A 123 8.21 20.31 -15.70
CA LEU A 123 7.92 20.76 -17.06
C LEU A 123 7.24 19.69 -17.91
N ASP A 124 7.44 18.42 -17.59
CA ASP A 124 6.93 17.28 -18.34
C ASP A 124 5.48 16.91 -17.93
N ILE A 125 5.20 16.89 -16.63
CA ILE A 125 3.92 16.41 -16.07
C ILE A 125 3.13 17.54 -15.38
N GLY A 126 3.73 18.71 -15.14
CA GLY A 126 3.11 19.77 -14.35
C GLY A 126 1.75 20.24 -14.87
N ASP A 127 1.63 20.40 -16.20
CA ASP A 127 0.36 20.79 -16.82
C ASP A 127 -0.70 19.68 -16.73
N LEU A 128 -0.30 18.42 -16.85
CA LEU A 128 -1.19 17.28 -16.63
C LEU A 128 -1.68 17.24 -15.18
N VAL A 129 -0.78 17.40 -14.20
CA VAL A 129 -1.14 17.42 -12.77
C VAL A 129 -2.12 18.54 -12.44
N ARG A 130 -1.97 19.71 -13.06
CA ARG A 130 -2.86 20.86 -12.85
C ARG A 130 -4.23 20.64 -13.47
N THR A 131 -4.28 20.15 -14.71
CA THR A 131 -5.53 19.92 -15.44
C THR A 131 -6.30 18.69 -14.96
N SER A 132 -5.61 17.70 -14.37
CA SER A 132 -6.23 16.51 -13.79
C SER A 132 -6.89 16.76 -12.43
N ARG A 133 -6.70 17.94 -11.81
CA ARG A 133 -7.36 18.27 -10.54
C ARG A 133 -8.88 18.29 -10.74
N LEU A 134 -9.58 17.50 -9.93
CA LEU A 134 -11.04 17.40 -10.03
C LEU A 134 -11.69 18.73 -9.62
N PRO A 135 -12.80 19.11 -10.28
CA PRO A 135 -13.55 20.29 -9.89
C PRO A 135 -14.14 20.10 -8.49
N GLN A 136 -13.78 20.97 -7.55
CA GLN A 136 -14.35 21.00 -6.21
C GLN A 136 -15.74 21.64 -6.27
N ARG A 137 -16.76 20.84 -6.58
CA ARG A 137 -18.17 21.28 -6.64
C ARG A 137 -18.89 21.21 -5.29
N ALA A 138 -18.37 20.39 -4.36
CA ALA A 138 -18.94 20.26 -3.03
C ALA A 138 -18.38 21.36 -2.13
N ASN A 139 -19.26 22.08 -1.43
CA ASN A 139 -18.89 23.09 -0.42
C ASN A 139 -18.36 22.45 0.88
N ALA A 140 -17.73 21.28 0.79
CA ALA A 140 -17.04 20.70 1.92
C ALA A 140 -15.73 21.48 2.13
N SER A 141 -15.53 21.97 3.35
CA SER A 141 -14.21 22.41 3.78
C SER A 141 -13.27 21.22 3.63
N GLU A 142 -12.28 21.33 2.75
CA GLU A 142 -11.17 20.38 2.79
C GLU A 142 -10.55 20.42 4.18
N PRO A 143 -10.06 19.29 4.72
CA PRO A 143 -9.14 19.37 5.84
C PRO A 143 -8.03 20.33 5.41
N GLN A 144 -7.90 21.47 6.10
CA GLN A 144 -6.87 22.47 5.84
C GLN A 144 -5.52 21.78 5.98
N ASN A 145 -5.00 21.24 4.88
CA ASN A 145 -3.61 20.87 4.76
C ASN A 145 -2.86 22.20 4.73
N ASN A 146 -2.52 22.73 5.91
CA ASN A 146 -1.68 23.91 6.10
C ASN A 146 -0.24 23.71 5.57
N ALA A 147 -0.01 22.72 4.72
CA ALA A 147 1.26 22.50 4.07
C ALA A 147 1.51 23.66 3.09
N PRO A 148 2.61 24.41 3.23
CA PRO A 148 2.91 25.50 2.31
C PRO A 148 3.07 24.92 0.90
N THR A 149 2.32 25.46 -0.05
CA THR A 149 2.47 25.10 -1.46
C THR A 149 3.78 25.69 -1.96
N ARG A 150 4.76 24.82 -2.23
CA ARG A 150 6.09 25.25 -2.66
C ARG A 150 6.07 25.71 -4.12
N THR A 151 6.57 26.90 -4.37
CA THR A 151 6.51 27.53 -5.70
C THR A 151 7.73 27.18 -6.55
N ARG A 152 7.59 27.25 -7.88
CA ARG A 152 8.70 26.98 -8.81
C ARG A 152 9.84 28.00 -8.68
N ASN A 153 9.53 29.23 -8.27
CA ASN A 153 10.46 30.36 -8.21
C ASN A 153 11.11 30.52 -6.82
N GLU A 154 11.04 29.49 -5.98
CA GLU A 154 11.73 29.50 -4.68
C GLU A 154 13.23 29.74 -4.86
N VAL A 155 13.73 30.75 -4.15
CA VAL A 155 15.16 31.02 -4.03
C VAL A 155 15.69 30.18 -2.88
N PHE A 156 16.88 29.60 -3.08
CA PHE A 156 17.55 28.84 -2.04
C PHE A 156 17.85 29.74 -0.84
N THR A 157 17.30 29.38 0.32
CA THR A 157 17.65 29.98 1.60
C THR A 157 18.43 28.94 2.40
N PRO A 158 19.66 29.24 2.87
CA PRO A 158 20.45 28.30 3.65
C PRO A 158 19.75 28.09 5.01
N SER A 159 18.96 27.01 5.11
CA SER A 159 18.37 26.58 6.37
C SER A 159 19.37 25.73 7.14
N ARG A 160 19.60 26.05 8.42
CA ARG A 160 20.42 25.23 9.35
C ARG A 160 19.64 24.06 9.96
N GLN A 161 18.44 23.76 9.48
CA GLN A 161 17.64 22.65 9.97
C GLN A 161 18.30 21.33 9.54
N SER A 162 18.89 20.63 10.49
CA SER A 162 19.40 19.27 10.28
C SER A 162 18.26 18.29 10.55
N PHE A 163 17.87 17.53 9.55
CA PHE A 163 16.95 16.40 9.71
C PHE A 163 17.78 15.13 9.86
N THR A 164 17.55 14.37 10.94
CA THR A 164 18.11 13.03 11.08
C THR A 164 17.27 12.07 10.25
N LEU A 165 17.90 11.33 9.33
CA LEU A 165 17.22 10.30 8.55
C LEU A 165 16.65 9.22 9.47
N GLU A 166 15.50 8.67 9.09
CA GLU A 166 14.93 7.51 9.78
C GLU A 166 15.89 6.31 9.67
N PRO A 167 16.03 5.49 10.73
CA PRO A 167 16.86 4.30 10.68
C PRO A 167 16.29 3.28 9.68
N PRO A 168 17.13 2.40 9.11
CA PRO A 168 16.69 1.39 8.16
C PRO A 168 15.69 0.42 8.81
N ARG A 169 14.58 0.18 8.12
CA ARG A 169 13.55 -0.77 8.58
C ARG A 169 14.04 -2.21 8.43
N ILE A 170 13.84 -3.03 9.45
CA ILE A 170 14.20 -4.45 9.47
C ILE A 170 12.96 -5.34 9.51
N LEU A 171 13.11 -6.60 9.09
CA LEU A 171 12.02 -7.58 9.13
C LEU A 171 11.71 -7.96 10.58
N THR A 172 10.46 -7.71 11.01
CA THR A 172 10.00 -8.04 12.37
C THR A 172 10.14 -9.53 12.71
N GLN A 173 9.99 -10.41 11.71
CA GLN A 173 10.18 -11.86 11.90
C GLN A 173 11.62 -12.25 12.29
N TRP A 174 12.61 -11.42 11.98
CA TRP A 174 14.04 -11.65 12.26
C TRP A 174 14.60 -10.63 13.26
N GLN A 175 13.74 -9.94 14.03
CA GLN A 175 14.20 -8.98 15.03
C GLN A 175 15.18 -9.56 16.05
N SER A 176 15.13 -10.88 16.30
CA SER A 176 16.01 -11.57 17.24
C SER A 176 17.45 -11.74 16.75
N THR A 177 17.74 -11.48 15.47
CA THR A 177 19.10 -11.59 14.92
C THR A 177 19.90 -10.29 15.04
N VAL A 178 19.26 -9.19 15.45
CA VAL A 178 19.92 -7.90 15.61
C VAL A 178 20.83 -7.93 16.84
N PRO A 179 22.06 -7.37 16.78
CA PRO A 179 22.92 -7.27 17.94
C PRO A 179 22.23 -6.58 19.12
N LYS A 180 22.35 -7.15 20.32
CA LYS A 180 21.68 -6.63 21.53
C LYS A 180 22.31 -5.34 22.07
N GLN A 181 23.52 -5.01 21.62
CA GLN A 181 24.31 -3.88 22.09
C GLN A 181 24.88 -3.11 20.89
N SER A 182 24.89 -1.78 20.98
CA SER A 182 25.63 -0.92 20.05
C SER A 182 27.10 -0.86 20.44
N LEU A 183 27.98 -0.55 19.47
CA LEU A 183 29.41 -0.38 19.73
C LEU A 183 29.71 0.88 20.54
N TYR A 184 28.93 1.94 20.32
CA TYR A 184 29.10 3.23 21.00
C TYR A 184 27.91 3.53 21.91
N HIS A 185 28.20 4.29 22.97
CA HIS A 185 27.20 4.79 23.89
C HIS A 185 26.48 6.00 23.29
N GLU A 186 25.18 5.88 23.07
CA GLU A 186 24.32 6.91 22.52
C GLU A 186 23.16 7.18 23.49
N GLU A 187 23.19 8.30 24.21
CA GLU A 187 22.17 8.65 25.22
C GLU A 187 20.76 8.74 24.62
N ARG A 188 20.66 9.21 23.37
CA ARG A 188 19.37 9.32 22.66
C ARG A 188 18.74 7.95 22.41
N LEU A 189 19.54 6.94 22.04
CA LEU A 189 19.03 5.58 21.81
C LEU A 189 18.50 4.97 23.11
N LEU A 190 19.21 5.15 24.22
CA LEU A 190 18.78 4.66 25.53
C LEU A 190 17.42 5.25 25.94
N ASN A 191 17.25 6.56 25.79
CA ASN A 191 15.98 7.22 26.10
C ASN A 191 14.84 6.71 25.21
N THR A 192 15.08 6.51 23.91
CA THR A 192 14.06 5.94 23.02
C THR A 192 13.67 4.50 23.38
N VAL A 193 14.63 3.65 23.76
CA VAL A 193 14.37 2.27 24.20
C VAL A 193 13.59 2.25 25.51
N ILE A 194 13.94 3.13 26.46
CA ILE A 194 13.22 3.27 27.73
C ILE A 194 11.77 3.72 27.47
N ASP A 195 11.56 4.72 26.61
CA ASP A 195 10.22 5.20 26.28
C ASP A 195 9.38 4.17 25.53
N GLU A 196 9.97 3.42 24.59
CA GLU A 196 9.29 2.29 23.96
C GLU A 196 8.94 1.19 24.95
N SER A 197 9.84 0.87 25.89
CA SER A 197 9.57 -0.14 26.93
C SER A 197 8.42 0.28 27.84
N ARG A 198 8.36 1.57 28.21
CA ARG A 198 7.26 2.16 28.99
C ARG A 198 5.94 2.10 28.24
N LYS A 199 5.93 2.41 26.95
CA LYS A 199 4.74 2.27 26.09
C LYS A 199 4.25 0.82 26.02
N ARG A 200 5.14 -0.16 25.88
CA ARG A 200 4.77 -1.60 25.87
C ARG A 200 4.18 -2.06 27.20
N MET A 201 4.68 -1.52 28.33
CA MET A 201 4.15 -1.80 29.67
C MET A 201 2.77 -1.14 29.89
N GLN A 202 2.53 0.03 29.28
CA GLN A 202 1.28 0.79 29.43
C GLN A 202 0.18 0.34 28.45
N THR A 203 0.53 -0.26 27.30
CA THR A 203 -0.49 -0.85 26.42
C THR A 203 -1.12 -2.04 27.14
N PRO A 204 -2.43 -2.00 27.45
CA PRO A 204 -3.09 -3.18 27.99
C PRO A 204 -2.94 -4.29 26.97
N VAL A 205 -2.35 -5.40 27.40
CA VAL A 205 -2.40 -6.66 26.66
C VAL A 205 -3.88 -6.87 26.34
N ILE A 206 -4.26 -6.74 25.06
CA ILE A 206 -5.60 -7.09 24.59
C ILE A 206 -5.70 -8.60 24.78
N SER A 207 -6.02 -9.00 26.01
CA SER A 207 -6.52 -10.30 26.33
C SER A 207 -7.84 -10.38 25.59
N HIS A 208 -7.88 -11.22 24.55
CA HIS A 208 -9.15 -11.64 23.97
C HIS A 208 -9.89 -12.49 25.01
N ALA A 209 -10.41 -11.83 26.06
CA ALA A 209 -11.37 -12.41 26.98
C ALA A 209 -12.64 -12.67 26.18
N ARG A 210 -12.85 -13.95 25.85
CA ARG A 210 -14.08 -14.47 25.27
C ARG A 210 -15.24 -14.11 26.21
N LYS A 211 -16.01 -13.09 25.87
CA LYS A 211 -17.33 -12.86 26.46
C LYS A 211 -18.24 -14.01 26.00
N ARG A 212 -18.32 -15.09 26.79
CA ARG A 212 -19.40 -16.07 26.69
C ARG A 212 -20.67 -15.31 27.04
N LYS A 213 -21.57 -15.17 26.07
CA LYS A 213 -22.96 -14.78 26.33
C LYS A 213 -23.64 -15.99 26.97
N ASN A 214 -24.17 -15.80 28.18
CA ASN A 214 -25.34 -16.53 28.64
C ASN A 214 -26.57 -15.92 27.95
#